data_AF-A0A4P2Q517-F1
#
_entry.id   AF-A0A4P2Q517-F1
#
_cell.length_a   1.000
_cell.length_b   1.000
_cell.length_c   1.000
_cell.angle_alpha   90.00
_cell.angle_beta   90.00
_cell.angle_gamma   90.00
#
_symmetry.space_group_name_H-M   'P 1'
#
loop_
_entity.id
_entity.type
_entity.pdbx_description
1 polymer ?
#
loop_
_entity_poly.entity_id
_entity_poly.type
_entity_poly.pdbx_seq_one_letter_code
_entity_poly.pdbx_strand_id
1 'polypeptide(L)'
;MHEFENAVSLDELRMQRVIDAIALASAGEIELALKHLESVEQDTFGVIEEALRVFLSELSEAKQKSAQALDELAASKRELETQLRTIQRQEVAIRELSVPIIDVWQGILTLPLVGLLDSMRAVEVTERLLARVADDSDVEWVILDLTGVTVVDTMTAQHLVKLAQAVRLLGASCIVTGLGGHVAETLVTIGVSLDELHPMRSLREGLRFCLSRRKATGLAPTTARDLSRSFGLEPVSRLEGESSALRRRGS
;
A
#
# COMPACT_ATOMS: atom_id res chain seq x y z
N MET A 1 -73.12 -31.78 -28.89
CA MET A 1 -72.59 -30.87 -29.93
C MET A 1 -73.06 -29.48 -29.55
N HIS A 2 -72.30 -28.77 -28.72
CA HIS A 2 -72.60 -27.41 -28.27
C HIS A 2 -71.36 -26.57 -28.51
N GLU A 3 -71.17 -26.17 -29.78
CA GLU A 3 -70.31 -25.04 -30.13
C GLU A 3 -71.17 -23.79 -29.92
N PHE A 4 -71.05 -23.17 -28.75
CA PHE A 4 -71.40 -21.75 -28.64
C PHE A 4 -70.20 -20.97 -29.14
N GLU A 5 -70.34 -20.41 -30.34
CA GLU A 5 -69.46 -19.39 -30.88
C GLU A 5 -69.31 -18.26 -29.86
N ASN A 6 -68.14 -18.17 -29.24
CA ASN A 6 -67.76 -17.00 -28.46
C ASN A 6 -67.45 -15.89 -29.47
N ALA A 7 -68.50 -15.18 -29.91
CA ALA A 7 -68.42 -14.17 -30.96
C ALA A 7 -67.35 -13.13 -30.61
N VAL A 8 -66.43 -12.90 -31.55
CA VAL A 8 -65.34 -11.92 -31.39
C VAL A 8 -65.92 -10.52 -31.54
N SER A 9 -65.84 -9.70 -30.48
CA SER A 9 -66.24 -8.29 -30.50
C SER A 9 -65.01 -7.41 -30.75
N LEU A 10 -64.70 -7.18 -32.02
CA LEU A 10 -63.60 -6.32 -32.46
C LEU A 10 -64.15 -4.96 -32.87
N ASP A 11 -64.34 -4.05 -31.91
CA ASP A 11 -64.61 -2.65 -32.21
C ASP A 11 -63.30 -1.85 -32.44
N GLU A 12 -63.42 -0.74 -33.16
CA GLU A 12 -62.31 0.13 -33.56
C GLU A 12 -61.60 0.78 -32.35
N LEU A 13 -62.35 1.12 -31.29
CA LEU A 13 -61.80 1.68 -30.06
C LEU A 13 -60.95 0.63 -29.33
N ARG A 14 -61.40 -0.62 -29.31
CA ARG A 14 -60.69 -1.75 -28.69
C ARG A 14 -59.35 -2.03 -29.36
N MET A 15 -59.32 -2.06 -30.70
CA MET A 15 -58.08 -2.17 -31.46
C MET A 15 -57.14 -0.99 -31.18
N GLN A 16 -57.69 0.24 -31.15
CA GLN A 16 -56.88 1.42 -30.89
C GLN A 16 -56.22 1.36 -29.51
N ARG A 17 -56.94 0.93 -28.45
CA ARG A 17 -56.35 0.76 -27.11
C ARG A 17 -55.18 -0.22 -27.09
N VAL A 18 -55.31 -1.36 -27.77
CA VAL A 18 -54.23 -2.37 -27.84
C VAL A 18 -53.03 -1.83 -28.61
N ILE A 19 -53.26 -1.13 -29.72
CA ILE A 19 -52.20 -0.46 -30.48
C ILE A 19 -51.48 0.58 -29.62
N ASP A 20 -52.23 1.41 -28.90
CA ASP A 20 -51.68 2.44 -28.02
C ASP A 20 -50.88 1.80 -26.87
N ALA A 21 -51.37 0.70 -26.28
CA ALA A 21 -50.66 -0.05 -25.27
C ALA A 21 -49.31 -0.60 -25.80
N ILE A 22 -49.30 -1.19 -27.00
CA ILE A 22 -48.08 -1.69 -27.62
C ILE A 22 -47.11 -0.56 -27.94
N ALA A 23 -47.61 0.57 -28.45
CA ALA A 23 -46.79 1.75 -28.74
C ALA A 23 -46.14 2.30 -27.47
N LEU A 24 -46.91 2.44 -26.38
CA LEU A 24 -46.41 2.88 -25.07
C LEU A 24 -45.38 1.89 -24.50
N ALA A 25 -45.67 0.59 -24.53
CA ALA A 25 -44.73 -0.43 -24.07
C ALA A 25 -43.41 -0.40 -24.87
N SER A 26 -43.51 -0.18 -26.19
CA SER A 26 -42.34 -0.06 -27.08
C SER A 26 -41.51 1.20 -26.78
N ALA A 27 -42.16 2.28 -26.35
CA ALA A 27 -41.50 3.49 -25.85
C ALA A 27 -40.93 3.31 -24.43
N GLY A 28 -41.17 2.17 -23.78
CA GLY A 28 -40.73 1.88 -22.41
C GLY A 28 -41.69 2.36 -21.32
N GLU A 29 -42.84 2.92 -21.69
CA GLU A 29 -43.93 3.44 -20.84
C GLU A 29 -44.88 2.29 -20.42
N ILE A 30 -44.33 1.21 -19.85
CA ILE A 30 -45.08 -0.03 -19.58
C ILE A 30 -46.23 0.20 -18.58
N GLU A 31 -46.05 1.10 -17.61
CA GLU A 31 -47.08 1.45 -16.62
C GLU A 31 -48.28 2.16 -17.27
N LEU A 32 -48.04 3.01 -18.28
CA LEU A 32 -49.10 3.65 -19.07
C LEU A 32 -49.75 2.67 -20.05
N ALA A 33 -48.97 1.73 -20.60
CA ALA A 33 -49.48 0.67 -21.47
C ALA A 33 -50.46 -0.25 -20.74
N LEU A 34 -50.15 -0.63 -19.49
CA LEU A 34 -51.02 -1.48 -18.68
C LEU A 34 -52.38 -0.83 -18.38
N LYS A 35 -52.44 0.50 -18.19
CA LYS A 35 -53.70 1.24 -18.00
C LYS A 35 -54.65 1.14 -19.19
N HIS A 36 -54.12 1.00 -20.41
CA HIS A 36 -54.94 0.83 -21.62
C HIS A 36 -55.54 -0.58 -21.75
N LEU A 37 -55.09 -1.53 -20.92
CA LEU A 37 -55.50 -2.93 -20.91
C LEU A 37 -56.28 -3.32 -19.65
N GLU A 38 -56.78 -2.36 -18.86
CA GLU A 38 -57.54 -2.66 -17.63
C GLU A 38 -58.93 -3.24 -17.92
N SER A 39 -59.61 -2.75 -18.97
CA SER A 39 -60.93 -3.22 -19.38
C SER A 39 -60.84 -4.36 -20.39
N VAL A 40 -61.00 -5.60 -19.92
CA VAL A 40 -60.99 -6.80 -20.78
C VAL A 40 -62.42 -7.35 -20.90
N GLU A 41 -62.90 -7.51 -22.12
CA GLU A 41 -64.17 -8.19 -22.37
C GLU A 41 -63.97 -9.72 -22.36
N GLN A 42 -64.98 -10.48 -21.94
CA GLN A 42 -64.91 -11.95 -21.84
C GLN A 42 -65.17 -12.65 -23.18
N ASP A 43 -64.49 -12.22 -24.23
CA ASP A 43 -64.54 -12.82 -25.56
C ASP A 43 -63.16 -13.40 -25.97
N THR A 44 -63.10 -13.99 -27.16
CA THR A 44 -61.86 -14.61 -27.66
C THR A 44 -60.72 -13.60 -27.87
N PHE A 45 -61.04 -12.33 -28.14
CA PHE A 45 -60.04 -11.26 -28.26
C PHE A 45 -59.54 -10.80 -26.89
N GLY A 46 -60.39 -10.85 -25.85
CA GLY A 46 -60.00 -10.54 -24.48
C GLY A 46 -58.93 -11.48 -23.91
N VAL A 47 -58.82 -12.70 -24.44
CA VAL A 47 -57.72 -13.62 -24.13
C VAL A 47 -56.37 -13.03 -24.58
N ILE A 48 -56.33 -12.32 -25.71
CA ILE A 48 -55.12 -11.65 -26.22
C ILE A 48 -54.81 -10.41 -25.38
N GLU A 49 -55.83 -9.64 -24.99
CA GLU A 49 -55.66 -8.48 -24.10
C GLU A 49 -55.08 -8.91 -22.74
N GLU A 50 -55.57 -10.01 -22.15
CA GLU A 50 -54.97 -10.63 -20.96
C GLU A 50 -53.52 -11.03 -21.19
N ALA A 51 -53.24 -11.79 -22.26
CA ALA A 51 -51.91 -12.30 -22.52
C ALA A 51 -50.89 -11.16 -22.66
N LEU A 52 -51.29 -10.08 -23.35
CA LEU A 52 -50.47 -8.88 -23.47
C LEU A 52 -50.27 -8.19 -22.12
N ARG A 53 -51.34 -8.06 -21.31
CA ARG A 53 -51.25 -7.46 -19.97
C ARG A 53 -50.31 -8.25 -19.05
N VAL A 54 -50.45 -9.57 -18.99
CA VAL A 54 -49.58 -10.44 -18.20
C VAL A 54 -48.12 -10.30 -18.66
N PHE A 55 -47.89 -10.36 -19.98
CA PHE A 55 -46.55 -10.18 -20.54
C PHE A 55 -45.92 -8.84 -20.19
N LEU A 56 -46.67 -7.73 -20.31
CA LEU A 56 -46.20 -6.39 -19.96
C LEU A 56 -45.92 -6.26 -18.45
N SER A 57 -46.73 -6.89 -17.61
CA SER A 57 -46.50 -6.93 -16.16
C SER A 57 -45.20 -7.67 -15.81
N GLU A 58 -44.98 -8.87 -16.38
CA GLU A 58 -43.76 -9.65 -16.17
C GLU A 58 -42.52 -8.89 -16.67
N LEU A 59 -42.62 -8.23 -17.83
CA LEU A 59 -41.54 -7.42 -18.39
C LEU A 59 -41.18 -6.24 -17.47
N SER A 60 -42.18 -5.56 -16.91
CA SER A 60 -41.98 -4.47 -15.95
C SER A 60 -41.26 -4.97 -14.70
N GLU A 61 -41.73 -6.08 -14.15
CA GLU A 61 -41.14 -6.68 -12.94
C GLU A 61 -39.69 -7.13 -13.19
N ALA A 62 -39.41 -7.77 -14.33
CA ALA A 62 -38.07 -8.19 -14.72
C ALA A 62 -37.13 -6.99 -14.91
N LYS A 63 -37.60 -5.92 -15.57
CA LYS A 63 -36.83 -4.68 -15.74
C LYS A 63 -36.51 -4.03 -14.40
N GLN A 64 -37.47 -4.00 -13.48
CA GLN A 64 -37.28 -3.42 -12.15
C GLN A 64 -36.30 -4.22 -11.29
N LYS A 65 -36.40 -5.56 -11.30
CA LYS A 65 -35.42 -6.45 -10.65
C LYS A 65 -34.02 -6.26 -11.22
N SER A 66 -33.90 -6.13 -12.54
CA SER A 66 -32.60 -5.90 -13.19
C SER A 66 -32.00 -4.53 -12.81
N ALA A 67 -32.81 -3.48 -12.79
CA ALA A 67 -32.37 -2.15 -12.36
C ALA A 67 -31.88 -2.15 -10.91
N GLN A 68 -32.63 -2.79 -10.00
CA GLN A 68 -32.23 -2.95 -8.60
C GLN A 68 -30.91 -3.71 -8.45
N ALA A 69 -30.75 -4.83 -9.16
CA ALA A 69 -29.52 -5.61 -9.14
C ALA A 69 -28.30 -4.83 -9.66
N LEU A 70 -28.50 -3.99 -10.69
CA LEU A 70 -27.45 -3.11 -11.20
C LEU A 70 -27.04 -2.03 -10.19
N ASP A 71 -28.01 -1.44 -9.49
CA ASP A 71 -27.75 -0.44 -8.45
C ASP A 71 -27.00 -1.04 -7.25
N GLU A 72 -27.42 -2.21 -6.79
CA GLU A 72 -26.74 -2.95 -5.71
C GLU A 72 -25.30 -3.34 -6.10
N LEU A 73 -25.11 -3.86 -7.31
CA LEU A 73 -23.78 -4.19 -7.84
C LEU A 73 -22.89 -2.94 -7.94
N ALA A 74 -23.44 -1.81 -8.39
CA ALA A 74 -22.71 -0.55 -8.48
C ALA A 74 -22.30 -0.04 -7.08
N ALA A 75 -23.17 -0.18 -6.08
CA ALA A 75 -22.85 0.17 -4.70
C ALA A 75 -21.73 -0.71 -4.13
N SER A 76 -21.86 -2.04 -4.28
CA SER A 76 -20.84 -3.00 -3.83
C SER A 76 -19.48 -2.76 -4.49
N LYS A 77 -19.47 -2.49 -5.80
CA LYS A 77 -18.24 -2.15 -6.54
C LYS A 77 -17.56 -0.90 -5.99
N ARG A 78 -18.31 0.17 -5.70
CA ARG A 78 -17.76 1.41 -5.13
C ARG A 78 -17.15 1.18 -3.75
N GLU A 79 -17.79 0.35 -2.93
CA GLU A 79 -17.25 -0.03 -1.63
C GLU A 79 -15.94 -0.80 -1.78
N LEU A 80 -15.90 -1.79 -2.67
CA LEU A 80 -14.70 -2.59 -2.93
C LEU A 80 -13.54 -1.72 -3.46
N GLU A 81 -13.82 -0.79 -4.37
CA GLU A 81 -12.83 0.18 -4.86
C GLU A 81 -12.29 1.07 -3.73
N THR A 82 -13.13 1.46 -2.78
CA THR A 82 -12.72 2.27 -1.62
C THR A 82 -11.83 1.47 -0.66
N GLN A 83 -12.17 0.21 -0.42
CA GLN A 83 -11.35 -0.71 0.38
C GLN A 83 -9.98 -0.94 -0.28
N LEU A 84 -9.95 -1.21 -1.59
CA LEU A 84 -8.70 -1.38 -2.34
C LEU A 84 -7.80 -0.13 -2.27
N ARG A 85 -8.36 1.07 -2.43
CA ARG A 85 -7.60 2.33 -2.26
C ARG A 85 -7.01 2.46 -0.85
N THR A 86 -7.76 2.02 0.16
CA THR A 86 -7.29 2.06 1.56
C THR A 86 -6.13 1.09 1.77
N ILE A 87 -6.26 -0.15 1.29
CA ILE A 87 -5.19 -1.17 1.34
C ILE A 87 -3.93 -0.65 0.62
N GLN A 88 -4.07 -0.11 -0.59
CA GLN A 88 -2.94 0.45 -1.34
C GLN A 88 -2.23 1.58 -0.58
N ARG A 89 -2.98 2.50 0.04
CA ARG A 89 -2.39 3.56 0.88
C ARG A 89 -1.67 2.99 2.09
N GLN A 90 -2.24 1.98 2.74
CA GLN A 90 -1.61 1.29 3.86
C GLN A 90 -0.33 0.57 3.41
N GLU A 91 -0.33 -0.11 2.26
CA GLU A 91 0.87 -0.75 1.71
C GLU A 91 1.98 0.27 1.42
N VAL A 92 1.65 1.44 0.84
CA VAL A 92 2.63 2.51 0.59
C VAL A 92 3.18 3.05 1.91
N ALA A 93 2.33 3.35 2.89
CA ALA A 93 2.77 3.81 4.20
C ALA A 93 3.65 2.76 4.91
N ILE A 94 3.32 1.47 4.80
CA ILE A 94 4.15 0.37 5.31
C ILE A 94 5.50 0.35 4.57
N ARG A 95 5.52 0.52 3.24
CA ARG A 95 6.76 0.56 2.45
C ARG A 95 7.67 1.72 2.86
N GLU A 96 7.12 2.92 3.01
CA GLU A 96 7.87 4.11 3.48
C GLU A 96 8.47 3.89 4.88
N LEU A 97 7.78 3.15 5.75
CA LEU A 97 8.27 2.80 7.09
C LEU A 97 9.24 1.61 7.11
N SER A 98 9.33 0.83 6.03
CA SER A 98 9.85 -0.55 6.11
C SER A 98 11.36 -0.72 5.96
N VAL A 99 12.12 0.33 5.64
CA VAL A 99 13.60 0.27 5.61
C VAL A 99 14.23 1.61 6.02
N PRO A 100 14.26 1.93 7.32
CA PRO A 100 14.82 3.18 7.79
C PRO A 100 16.35 3.16 7.64
N ILE A 101 16.92 4.05 6.82
CA ILE A 101 18.34 4.38 6.90
C ILE A 101 18.52 5.25 8.14
N ILE A 102 19.28 4.78 9.13
CA ILE A 102 19.39 5.43 10.44
C ILE A 102 20.82 5.91 10.65
N ASP A 103 20.98 7.18 11.03
CA ASP A 103 22.23 7.74 11.54
C ASP A 103 22.49 7.20 12.96
N VAL A 104 23.42 6.24 13.09
CA VAL A 104 23.78 5.66 14.41
C VAL A 104 24.93 6.40 15.07
N TRP A 105 25.71 7.13 14.28
CA TRP A 105 26.76 8.02 14.74
C TRP A 105 27.09 9.03 13.63
N GLN A 106 27.82 10.09 13.96
CA GLN A 106 28.35 11.00 12.93
C GLN A 106 29.17 10.22 11.90
N GLY A 107 28.79 10.32 10.62
CA GLY A 107 29.44 9.62 9.52
C GLY A 107 29.24 8.10 9.49
N ILE A 108 28.31 7.55 10.27
CA ILE A 108 27.99 6.12 10.30
C ILE A 108 26.48 5.92 10.14
N LEU A 109 26.11 5.33 9.01
CA LEU A 109 24.75 4.91 8.70
C LEU A 109 24.54 3.43 9.04
N THR A 110 23.32 3.07 9.43
CA THR A 110 22.88 1.68 9.49
C THR A 110 21.64 1.48 8.63
N LEU A 111 21.57 0.33 7.98
CA LEU A 111 20.47 -0.14 7.16
C LEU A 111 19.99 -1.49 7.71
N PRO A 112 19.00 -1.50 8.61
CA PRO A 112 18.42 -2.73 9.12
C PRO A 112 17.51 -3.37 8.07
N LEU A 113 17.78 -4.63 7.75
CA LEU A 113 16.99 -5.44 6.84
C LEU A 113 16.17 -6.42 7.69
N VAL A 114 14.84 -6.29 7.63
CA VAL A 114 13.91 -7.08 8.44
C VAL A 114 12.97 -7.88 7.55
N GLY A 115 12.82 -9.16 7.88
CA GLY A 115 11.91 -10.09 7.22
C GLY A 115 12.53 -10.76 5.99
N LEU A 116 11.67 -11.19 5.08
CA LEU A 116 12.11 -11.71 3.78
C LEU A 116 12.61 -10.54 2.93
N LEU A 117 13.85 -10.65 2.46
CA LEU A 117 14.42 -9.69 1.54
C LEU A 117 14.12 -10.19 0.12
N ASP A 118 13.15 -9.56 -0.54
CA ASP A 118 12.85 -9.80 -1.95
C ASP A 118 13.60 -8.82 -2.86
N SER A 119 13.68 -9.16 -4.15
CA SER A 119 14.43 -8.41 -5.16
C SER A 119 13.91 -6.99 -5.39
N MET A 120 12.59 -6.76 -5.28
CA MET A 120 12.00 -5.43 -5.47
C MET A 120 12.41 -4.50 -4.33
N ARG A 121 12.33 -4.98 -3.08
CA ARG A 121 12.76 -4.23 -1.89
C ARG A 121 14.27 -3.96 -1.92
N ALA A 122 15.09 -4.93 -2.34
CA ALA A 122 16.54 -4.74 -2.41
C ALA A 122 16.94 -3.60 -3.38
N VAL A 123 16.23 -3.44 -4.50
CA VAL A 123 16.46 -2.36 -5.46
C VAL A 123 16.09 -1.00 -4.87
N GLU A 124 14.87 -0.86 -4.33
CA GLU A 124 14.40 0.40 -3.73
C GLU A 124 15.33 0.88 -2.60
N VAL A 125 15.78 -0.06 -1.77
CA VAL A 125 16.70 0.22 -0.67
C VAL A 125 18.07 0.66 -1.17
N THR A 126 18.57 0.01 -2.23
CA THR A 126 19.85 0.35 -2.84
C THR A 126 19.82 1.79 -3.36
N GLU A 127 18.78 2.17 -4.09
CA GLU A 127 18.62 3.52 -4.62
C GLU A 127 18.61 4.58 -3.50
N ARG A 128 17.82 4.35 -2.45
CA ARG A 128 17.73 5.28 -1.31
C ARG A 128 19.04 5.41 -0.54
N LEU A 129 19.73 4.29 -0.29
CA LEU A 129 20.99 4.31 0.44
C LEU A 129 22.08 5.02 -0.36
N LEU A 130 22.20 4.72 -1.66
CA LEU A 130 23.18 5.37 -2.51
C LEU A 130 22.92 6.88 -2.64
N ALA A 131 21.67 7.30 -2.75
CA ALA A 131 21.31 8.73 -2.72
C ALA A 131 21.73 9.38 -1.39
N ARG A 132 21.41 8.75 -0.25
CA ARG A 132 21.77 9.28 1.08
C ARG A 132 23.28 9.39 1.30
N VAL A 133 24.07 8.45 0.79
CA VAL A 133 25.55 8.48 0.84
C VAL A 133 26.11 9.54 -0.10
N ALA A 134 25.52 9.70 -1.29
CA ALA A 134 25.96 10.71 -2.25
C ALA A 134 25.67 12.15 -1.79
N ASP A 135 24.53 12.36 -1.10
CA ASP A 135 24.09 13.67 -0.63
C ASP A 135 24.86 14.16 0.61
N ASP A 136 25.56 13.28 1.33
CA ASP A 136 26.25 13.58 2.58
C ASP A 136 27.68 13.05 2.59
N SER A 137 28.62 13.97 2.34
CA SER A 137 30.04 13.69 2.29
C SER A 137 30.65 13.23 3.61
N ASP A 138 29.97 13.42 4.74
CA ASP A 138 30.47 12.99 6.05
C ASP A 138 30.29 11.48 6.28
N VAL A 139 29.55 10.79 5.40
CA VAL A 139 29.32 9.34 5.51
C VAL A 139 30.58 8.56 5.18
N GLU A 140 31.21 8.01 6.21
CA GLU A 140 32.42 7.18 6.09
C GLU A 140 32.09 5.68 6.10
N TRP A 141 31.02 5.29 6.82
CA TRP A 141 30.66 3.90 7.05
C TRP A 141 29.16 3.64 6.89
N VAL A 142 28.84 2.53 6.24
CA VAL A 142 27.48 1.98 6.15
C VAL A 142 27.48 0.58 6.77
N ILE A 143 26.55 0.33 7.69
CA ILE A 143 26.33 -0.97 8.32
C ILE A 143 25.06 -1.60 7.75
N LEU A 144 25.19 -2.73 7.05
CA LEU A 144 24.05 -3.51 6.59
C LEU A 144 23.70 -4.55 7.66
N ASP A 145 22.60 -4.36 8.39
CA ASP A 145 22.20 -5.26 9.47
C ASP A 145 21.18 -6.30 9.01
N LEU A 146 21.63 -7.55 8.92
CA LEU A 146 20.85 -8.70 8.47
C LEU A 146 20.27 -9.52 9.64
N THR A 147 20.33 -9.02 10.88
CA THR A 147 19.86 -9.74 12.08
C THR A 147 18.40 -10.23 11.95
N GLY A 148 17.56 -9.51 11.20
CA GLY A 148 16.16 -9.85 10.96
C GLY A 148 15.88 -10.66 9.69
N VAL A 149 16.91 -11.07 8.94
CA VAL A 149 16.77 -11.79 7.65
C VAL A 149 17.02 -13.28 7.86
N THR A 150 16.00 -14.10 7.63
CA THR A 150 16.06 -15.55 7.83
C THR A 150 16.48 -16.31 6.58
N VAL A 151 16.11 -15.82 5.40
CA VAL A 151 16.39 -16.44 4.09
C VAL A 151 16.73 -15.36 3.08
N VAL A 152 17.76 -15.61 2.27
CA VAL A 152 18.18 -14.76 1.15
C VAL A 152 18.28 -15.64 -0.08
N ASP A 153 17.67 -15.21 -1.18
CA ASP A 153 17.86 -15.87 -2.47
C ASP A 153 19.15 -15.40 -3.17
N THR A 154 19.54 -16.10 -4.23
CA THR A 154 20.77 -15.79 -4.97
C THR A 154 20.74 -14.39 -5.58
N MET A 155 19.60 -13.91 -6.07
CA MET A 155 19.49 -12.60 -6.71
C MET A 155 19.70 -11.48 -5.69
N THR A 156 19.08 -11.61 -4.53
CA THR A 156 19.14 -10.68 -3.42
C THR A 156 20.54 -10.60 -2.84
N ALA A 157 21.21 -11.74 -2.67
CA ALA A 157 22.61 -11.77 -2.27
C ALA A 157 23.51 -11.00 -3.24
N GLN A 158 23.31 -11.16 -4.56
CA GLN A 158 24.03 -10.36 -5.57
C GLN A 158 23.71 -8.86 -5.46
N HIS A 159 22.47 -8.48 -5.15
CA HIS A 159 22.10 -7.08 -4.91
C HIS A 159 22.84 -6.48 -3.71
N LEU A 160 22.97 -7.22 -2.60
CA LEU A 160 23.72 -6.77 -1.42
C LEU A 160 25.21 -6.52 -1.74
N VAL A 161 25.81 -7.37 -2.57
CA VAL A 161 27.20 -7.21 -3.01
C VAL A 161 27.35 -5.97 -3.89
N LYS A 162 26.47 -5.80 -4.89
CA LYS A 162 26.46 -4.63 -5.76
C LYS A 162 26.26 -3.34 -4.96
N LEU A 163 25.39 -3.36 -3.97
CA LEU A 163 25.18 -2.24 -3.05
C LEU A 163 26.47 -1.89 -2.30
N ALA A 164 27.12 -2.87 -1.67
CA ALA A 164 28.38 -2.64 -0.95
C ALA A 164 29.49 -2.08 -1.86
N GLN A 165 29.59 -2.57 -3.09
CA GLN A 165 30.52 -2.06 -4.10
C GLN A 165 30.19 -0.63 -4.52
N ALA A 166 28.91 -0.33 -4.78
CA ALA A 166 28.46 1.01 -5.14
C ALA A 166 28.70 2.03 -4.01
N VAL A 167 28.45 1.66 -2.75
CA VAL A 167 28.78 2.49 -1.58
C VAL A 167 30.29 2.79 -1.54
N ARG A 168 31.13 1.80 -1.84
CA ARG A 168 32.59 1.99 -1.93
C ARG A 168 33.00 2.94 -3.05
N LEU A 169 32.33 2.89 -4.20
CA LEU A 169 32.58 3.83 -5.29
C LEU A 169 32.22 5.28 -4.91
N LEU A 170 31.27 5.47 -3.99
CA LEU A 170 30.91 6.77 -3.44
C LEU A 170 31.85 7.25 -2.31
N GLY A 171 32.88 6.46 -1.96
CA GLY A 171 33.89 6.84 -0.96
C GLY A 171 33.59 6.39 0.47
N ALA A 172 32.48 5.69 0.70
CA ALA A 172 32.14 5.13 2.01
C ALA A 172 32.48 3.64 2.10
N SER A 173 32.80 3.15 3.29
CA SER A 173 33.06 1.73 3.52
C SER A 173 31.80 1.00 3.99
N CYS A 174 31.60 -0.24 3.53
CA CYS A 174 30.46 -1.05 3.91
C CYS A 174 30.89 -2.21 4.83
N ILE A 175 30.11 -2.46 5.88
CA ILE A 175 30.23 -3.66 6.71
C ILE A 175 28.88 -4.38 6.80
N VAL A 176 28.89 -5.68 7.03
CA VAL A 176 27.67 -6.48 7.18
C VAL A 176 27.59 -7.07 8.58
N THR A 177 26.44 -6.95 9.24
CA THR A 177 26.20 -7.50 10.58
C THR A 177 25.05 -8.49 10.60
N GLY A 178 25.02 -9.37 11.62
CA GLY A 178 23.85 -10.23 11.86
C GLY A 178 23.67 -11.36 10.83
N LEU A 179 24.74 -11.76 10.15
CA LEU A 179 24.71 -12.85 9.18
C LEU A 179 24.39 -14.19 9.86
N GLY A 180 23.23 -14.77 9.51
CA GLY A 180 22.87 -16.14 9.86
C GLY A 180 23.56 -17.19 8.97
N GLY A 181 23.59 -18.45 9.41
CA GLY A 181 24.27 -19.54 8.70
C GLY A 181 23.80 -19.74 7.26
N HIS A 182 22.49 -19.71 7.01
CA HIS A 182 21.91 -19.86 5.66
C HIS A 182 22.33 -18.74 4.71
N VAL A 183 22.35 -17.48 5.18
CA VAL A 183 22.76 -16.33 4.36
C VAL A 183 24.24 -16.39 4.03
N ALA A 184 25.08 -16.80 4.99
CA ALA A 184 26.50 -16.99 4.76
C ALA A 184 26.77 -18.08 3.71
N GLU A 185 26.06 -19.20 3.76
CA GLU A 185 26.17 -20.28 2.77
C GLU A 185 25.82 -19.80 1.35
N THR A 186 24.74 -19.03 1.20
CA THR A 186 24.35 -18.44 -0.08
C THR A 186 25.42 -17.49 -0.63
N LEU A 187 25.99 -16.60 0.21
CA LEU A 187 27.05 -15.67 -0.20
C LEU A 187 28.32 -16.40 -0.66
N VAL A 188 28.70 -17.47 0.04
CA VAL A 188 29.85 -18.31 -0.33
C VAL A 188 29.59 -19.03 -1.67
N THR A 189 28.37 -19.56 -1.87
CA THR A 189 27.98 -20.27 -3.10
C THR A 189 28.09 -19.38 -4.35
N ILE A 190 27.83 -18.09 -4.20
CA ILE A 190 27.90 -17.10 -5.29
C ILE A 190 29.35 -16.67 -5.58
N GLY A 191 30.31 -17.10 -4.76
CA GLY A 191 31.73 -16.78 -4.94
C GLY A 191 32.10 -15.38 -4.47
N VAL A 192 31.32 -14.81 -3.54
CA VAL A 192 31.57 -13.46 -3.01
C VAL A 192 32.78 -13.49 -2.07
N SER A 193 33.78 -12.67 -2.34
CA SER A 193 34.89 -12.45 -1.41
C SER A 193 34.38 -11.72 -0.17
N LEU A 194 34.23 -12.44 0.94
CA LEU A 194 33.77 -11.89 2.23
C LEU A 194 34.68 -10.78 2.78
N ASP A 195 35.92 -10.71 2.31
CA ASP A 195 36.85 -9.61 2.59
C ASP A 195 36.33 -8.24 2.13
N GLU A 196 35.45 -8.19 1.12
CA GLU A 196 34.82 -6.95 0.66
C GLU A 196 33.75 -6.45 1.64
N LEU A 197 33.04 -7.38 2.29
CA LEU A 197 31.86 -7.11 3.10
C LEU A 197 32.14 -6.96 4.61
N HIS A 198 33.34 -7.30 5.07
CA HIS A 198 33.75 -7.18 6.48
C HIS A 198 32.67 -7.69 7.46
N PRO A 199 32.34 -8.99 7.43
CA PRO A 199 31.25 -9.53 8.23
C PRO A 199 31.55 -9.42 9.73
N MET A 200 30.54 -9.01 10.49
CA MET A 200 30.56 -8.84 11.95
C MET A 200 29.38 -9.59 12.56
N ARG A 201 29.54 -10.09 13.79
CA ARG A 201 28.50 -10.93 14.41
C ARG A 201 27.25 -10.14 14.79
N SER A 202 27.40 -8.85 15.08
CA SER A 202 26.29 -8.00 15.53
C SER A 202 26.49 -6.54 15.18
N LEU A 203 25.40 -5.78 15.11
CA LEU A 203 25.43 -4.33 14.93
C LEU A 203 26.34 -3.63 15.95
N ARG A 204 26.34 -4.08 17.20
CA ARG A 204 27.22 -3.56 18.27
C ARG A 204 28.69 -3.72 17.93
N GLU A 205 29.08 -4.87 17.41
CA GLU A 205 30.46 -5.15 17.00
C GLU A 205 30.85 -4.31 15.79
N GLY A 206 29.97 -4.23 14.79
CA GLY A 206 30.17 -3.39 13.62
C GLY A 206 30.36 -1.92 13.98
N LEU A 207 29.51 -1.37 14.84
CA LEU A 207 29.64 0.01 15.30
C LEU A 207 30.97 0.24 16.05
N ARG A 208 31.37 -0.70 16.91
CA ARG A 208 32.68 -0.61 17.59
C ARG A 208 33.84 -0.63 16.59
N PHE A 209 33.76 -1.44 15.54
CA PHE A 209 34.76 -1.50 14.49
C PHE A 209 34.89 -0.15 13.77
N CYS A 210 33.77 0.42 13.30
CA CYS A 210 33.76 1.72 12.61
C CYS A 210 34.33 2.84 13.49
N LEU A 211 33.88 2.92 14.75
CA LEU A 211 34.38 3.92 15.70
C LEU A 211 35.88 3.77 16.00
N SER A 212 36.39 2.54 16.02
CA SER A 212 37.82 2.28 16.26
C SER A 212 38.66 2.67 15.06
N ARG A 213 38.17 2.41 13.84
CA ARG A 213 38.83 2.81 12.59
C ARG A 213 38.92 4.32 12.44
N ARG A 214 37.87 5.04 12.82
CA ARG A 214 37.85 6.51 12.78
C ARG A 214 38.84 7.16 13.76
N LYS A 215 39.03 6.55 14.94
CA LYS A 215 40.07 6.98 15.89
C LYS A 215 41.49 6.74 15.35
N ALA A 216 41.69 5.67 14.58
CA ALA A 216 42.98 5.35 13.98
C ALA A 216 43.35 6.27 12.80
N THR A 217 42.36 6.83 12.08
CA THR A 217 42.57 7.78 10.98
C THR A 217 42.77 9.24 11.42
N GLY A 218 42.80 9.52 12.73
CA GLY A 218 43.11 10.85 13.26
C GLY A 218 41.97 11.87 13.18
N LEU A 219 40.76 11.45 12.79
CA LEU A 219 39.56 12.29 12.86
C LEU A 219 39.10 12.36 14.32
N ALA A 220 39.58 13.38 15.04
CA ALA A 220 39.16 13.63 16.42
C ALA A 220 37.62 13.73 16.49
N PRO A 221 36.97 13.16 17.52
CA PRO A 221 35.53 13.33 17.67
C PRO A 221 35.23 14.81 17.85
N THR A 222 34.40 15.39 16.97
CA THR A 222 33.79 16.70 17.16
C THR A 222 33.16 16.72 18.55
N THR A 223 33.81 17.42 19.48
CA THR A 223 33.39 17.38 20.88
C THR A 223 32.07 18.12 21.02
N ALA A 224 31.28 17.80 22.05
CA ALA A 224 30.01 18.49 22.34
C ALA A 224 30.17 20.03 22.46
N ARG A 225 31.39 20.53 22.68
CA ARG A 225 31.72 21.96 22.65
C ARG A 225 31.62 22.60 21.26
N ASP A 226 31.87 21.86 20.18
CA ASP A 226 31.75 22.38 18.81
C ASP A 226 30.29 22.45 18.36
N LEU A 227 29.45 21.49 18.77
CA LEU A 227 27.99 21.55 18.57
C LEU A 227 27.36 22.74 19.31
N SER A 228 27.87 23.07 20.50
CA SER A 228 27.41 24.23 21.28
C SER A 228 27.67 25.55 20.55
N ARG A 229 28.78 25.65 19.82
CA ARG A 229 29.17 26.87 19.06
C ARG A 229 28.44 26.99 17.72
N SER A 230 28.24 25.90 17.00
CA SER A 230 27.54 25.93 15.70
C SER A 230 26.02 26.17 15.83
N PHE A 231 25.43 25.83 16.99
CA PHE A 231 24.00 26.05 17.27
C PHE A 231 23.71 27.17 18.28
N GLY A 232 24.73 27.89 18.77
CA GLY A 232 24.55 29.03 19.69
C GLY A 232 23.94 28.67 21.05
N LEU A 233 24.13 27.42 21.52
CA LEU A 233 23.57 26.95 22.79
C LEU A 233 24.62 27.11 23.90
N GLU A 234 24.34 27.98 24.87
CA GLU A 234 25.15 28.14 26.09
C GLU A 234 25.10 26.86 26.96
N PRO A 235 26.22 26.44 27.58
CA PRO A 235 26.26 25.24 28.40
C PRO A 235 25.38 25.39 29.65
N VAL A 236 24.55 24.37 29.91
CA VAL A 236 23.68 24.26 31.09
C VAL A 236 24.53 23.97 32.32
N SER A 237 25.27 24.95 32.83
CA SER A 237 25.99 24.87 34.10
C SER A 237 25.60 25.98 35.08
N ARG A 238 24.48 26.67 34.84
CA ARG A 238 24.02 27.80 35.67
C ARG A 238 22.76 27.56 36.51
N LEU A 239 22.21 26.35 36.56
CA LEU A 239 20.96 26.09 37.32
C LEU A 239 21.14 25.39 38.68
N GLU A 240 22.37 25.07 39.10
CA GLU A 240 22.62 24.49 40.45
C GLU A 240 23.19 25.50 41.47
N GLY A 241 23.09 26.81 41.19
CA GLY A 241 23.62 27.87 42.07
C GLY A 241 22.63 28.48 43.07
N GLU A 242 21.31 28.42 42.82
CA GLU A 242 20.33 29.21 43.60
C GLU A 242 19.58 28.41 44.68
N SER A 243 19.73 27.08 44.73
CA SER A 243 19.03 26.25 45.72
C SER A 243 19.77 26.09 47.07
N SER A 244 21.01 26.58 47.18
CA SER A 244 21.81 26.48 48.41
C SER A 244 21.74 27.73 49.32
N ALA A 245 21.20 28.85 48.83
CA ALA A 245 21.09 30.09 49.60
C ALA A 245 19.82 30.19 50.48
N LEU A 246 18.82 29.32 50.28
CA LEU A 246 17.54 29.37 51.01
C LEU A 246 17.47 28.46 52.27
N ARG A 247 18.52 27.67 52.56
CA ARG A 247 18.58 26.80 53.77
C ARG A 247 19.41 27.35 54.94
N ARG A 248 19.86 28.63 54.89
CA ARG A 248 20.60 29.28 55.99
C ARG A 248 19.93 30.55 56.55
N ARG A 249 18.62 30.75 56.30
CA ARG A 249 17.78 31.75 56.98
C ARG A 249 16.46 31.11 57.38
N GLY A 250 16.34 30.75 58.65
CA GLY A 250 15.30 29.91 59.22
C GLY A 250 16.00 28.86 60.09
N SER A 251 16.57 29.25 61.24
CA SER A 251 15.88 29.29 62.55
C SER A 251 15.22 27.97 62.89
#